data_AF-A0A2C6LEV7-F1
#
_entry.id   AF-A0A2C6LEV7-F1
#
_cell.length_a   1.000
_cell.length_b   1.000
_cell.length_c   1.000
_cell.angle_alpha   90.00
_cell.angle_beta   90.00
_cell.angle_gamma   90.00
#
_symmetry.space_group_name_H-M   'P 1'
#
loop_
_entity.id
_entity.type
_entity.pdbx_description
1 polymer ?
#
loop_
_entity_poly.entity_id
_entity_poly.type
_entity_poly.pdbx_seq_one_letter_code
_entity_poly.pdbx_strand_id
1 'polypeptide(L)' 'MGDNSLGRHYASLEEAWKDELGSDQEKKDDWYRHAADYWEKKEASVRGMLDGYDAVSSVDVEASLSFLDKIKSLPKWK' A
#
# COMPACT_ATOMS: atom_id res chain seq x y z
N MET A 1 -11.31 -7.80 11.51
CA MET A 1 -10.34 -8.12 12.57
C MET A 1 -8.95 -8.16 11.95
N GLY A 2 -7.97 -7.54 12.60
CA GLY A 2 -6.59 -7.49 12.13
C GLY A 2 -5.66 -6.85 13.16
N ASP A 3 -4.36 -6.92 12.89
CA ASP A 3 -3.30 -6.46 13.79
C ASP A 3 -2.38 -5.48 13.06
N ASN A 4 -1.87 -4.46 13.75
CA ASN A 4 -0.81 -3.62 13.21
C ASN A 4 0.58 -4.21 13.52
N SER A 5 1.62 -3.63 12.92
CA SER A 5 3.02 -4.06 13.09
C SER A 5 3.56 -3.87 14.51
N LEU A 6 2.84 -3.13 15.39
CA LEU A 6 3.16 -2.98 16.81
C LEU A 6 2.49 -4.05 17.69
N GLY A 7 1.78 -5.01 17.08
CA GLY A 7 1.06 -6.07 17.79
C GLY A 7 -0.25 -5.62 18.42
N ARG A 8 -0.77 -4.45 18.03
CA ARG A 8 -2.10 -4.00 18.47
C ARG A 8 -3.17 -4.70 17.65
N HIS A 9 -4.09 -5.31 18.38
CA HIS A 9 -5.23 -6.01 17.84
C HIS A 9 -6.46 -5.10 17.68
N TYR A 10 -7.21 -5.27 16.58
CA TYR A 10 -8.47 -4.58 16.33
C TYR A 10 -9.59 -5.56 15.96
N ALA A 11 -10.74 -5.44 16.61
CA ALA A 11 -11.89 -6.28 16.33
C ALA A 11 -12.54 -5.91 14.98
N SER A 12 -12.51 -4.62 14.61
CA SER A 12 -13.13 -4.10 13.40
C SER A 12 -12.30 -3.03 12.70
N LEU A 13 -12.67 -2.70 11.46
CA LEU A 13 -12.01 -1.63 10.70
C LEU A 13 -12.29 -0.26 11.32
N GLU A 14 -13.48 -0.07 11.88
CA GLU A 14 -13.89 1.17 12.55
C GLU A 14 -13.01 1.45 13.77
N GLU A 15 -12.65 0.41 14.53
CA GLU A 15 -11.73 0.54 15.66
C GLU A 15 -10.32 0.93 15.20
N ALA A 16 -9.81 0.29 14.15
CA ALA A 16 -8.51 0.63 13.55
C ALA A 16 -8.50 2.07 13.04
N TRP A 17 -9.54 2.49 12.31
CA TRP A 17 -9.61 3.86 11.80
C TRP A 17 -9.76 4.91 12.89
N LYS A 18 -10.53 4.61 13.95
CA LYS A 18 -10.63 5.49 15.11
C LYS A 18 -9.29 5.66 15.81
N ASP A 19 -8.45 4.62 15.83
CA ASP A 19 -7.12 4.72 16.42
C ASP A 19 -6.16 5.56 15.57
N GLU A 20 -6.11 5.28 14.27
CA GLU A 20 -5.17 5.89 13.33
C GLU A 20 -5.55 7.33 12.96
N LEU A 21 -6.84 7.60 12.75
CA LEU A 21 -7.34 8.91 12.32
C LEU A 21 -7.94 9.72 13.46
N GLY A 22 -8.28 9.09 14.58
CA GLY A 22 -9.05 9.72 15.64
C GLY A 22 -10.56 9.62 15.43
N SER A 23 -11.35 10.15 16.38
CA SER A 23 -12.83 10.05 16.30
C SER A 23 -13.43 11.05 15.32
N ASP A 24 -12.78 12.21 15.16
CA ASP A 24 -13.20 13.32 14.31
C ASP A 24 -12.13 13.64 13.25
N GLN A 25 -11.32 12.65 12.86
CA GLN A 25 -10.20 12.76 11.91
C GLN A 25 -9.06 13.70 12.36
N GLU A 26 -8.92 13.95 13.67
CA GLU A 26 -7.93 14.85 14.24
C GLU A 26 -6.47 14.42 14.00
N LYS A 27 -6.21 13.12 13.72
CA LYS A 27 -4.88 12.58 13.41
C LYS A 27 -4.66 12.34 11.91
N LYS A 28 -5.59 12.74 11.05
CA LYS A 28 -5.52 12.46 9.61
C LYS A 28 -4.26 13.02 8.96
N ASP A 29 -3.89 14.24 9.32
CA ASP A 29 -2.67 14.87 8.79
C ASP A 29 -1.42 14.11 9.25
N ASP A 30 -1.39 13.61 10.49
CA ASP A 30 -0.30 12.77 11.00
C ASP A 30 -0.20 11.45 10.26
N TRP A 31 -1.32 10.77 10.03
CA TRP A 31 -1.39 9.51 9.29
C TRP A 31 -0.74 9.63 7.91
N TYR A 32 -1.09 10.68 7.15
CA TYR A 32 -0.51 10.90 5.83
C TYR A 32 0.93 11.43 5.89
N ARG A 33 1.25 12.30 6.87
CA ARG A 33 2.61 12.82 7.06
C ARG A 33 3.61 11.71 7.37
N HIS A 34 3.26 10.74 8.21
CA HIS A 34 4.15 9.61 8.50
C HIS A 34 4.56 8.84 7.23
N ALA A 35 3.62 8.59 6.32
CA ALA A 35 3.92 7.93 5.05
C ALA A 35 4.76 8.83 4.12
N ALA A 36 4.47 10.12 4.07
CA ALA A 36 5.24 11.08 3.29
C ALA A 36 6.71 11.18 3.77
N ASP A 37 6.91 11.35 5.08
CA ASP A 37 8.23 11.43 5.72
C ASP A 37 9.06 10.15 5.56
N TYR A 38 8.40 9.00 5.46
CA TYR A 38 9.05 7.72 5.16
C TYR A 38 9.58 7.70 3.73
N TRP A 39 8.73 8.05 2.75
CA TRP A 39 9.09 8.01 1.33
C TRP A 39 10.09 9.11 0.93
N GLU A 40 10.06 10.28 1.59
CA GLU A 40 11.02 11.35 1.35
C GLU A 40 12.48 10.91 1.57
N LYS A 41 12.70 9.95 2.48
CA LYS A 41 14.03 9.44 2.84
C LYS A 41 14.45 8.22 2.01
N LYS A 42 13.57 7.67 1.17
CA LYS A 42 13.89 6.51 0.34
C LYS A 42 14.73 6.93 -0.86
N GLU A 43 15.62 6.03 -1.26
CA GLU A 43 16.40 6.21 -2.48
C GLU A 43 15.47 6.18 -3.71
N ALA A 44 15.67 7.12 -4.63
CA ALA A 44 14.96 7.16 -5.92
C ALA A 44 15.53 6.10 -6.89
N SER A 45 15.40 4.83 -6.54
CA SER A 45 15.89 3.67 -7.30
C SER A 45 14.85 2.53 -7.27
N VAL A 46 14.97 1.54 -8.16
CA VAL A 46 14.13 0.32 -8.11
C VAL A 46 14.26 -0.38 -6.76
N ARG A 47 15.48 -0.45 -6.24
CA ARG A 47 15.76 -1.01 -4.91
C ARG A 47 15.09 -0.22 -3.79
N GLY A 48 15.05 1.11 -3.88
CA GLY A 48 14.36 1.97 -2.92
C GLY A 48 12.83 1.82 -2.98
N MET A 49 12.25 1.67 -4.17
CA MET A 49 10.81 1.42 -4.35
C MET A 49 10.38 0.07 -3.79
N LEU A 50 11.22 -0.94 -3.94
CA LEU A 50 10.95 -2.32 -3.51
C LEU A 50 11.59 -2.66 -2.15
N ASP A 51 12.09 -1.66 -1.43
CA ASP A 51 12.73 -1.77 -0.12
C ASP A 51 13.74 -2.94 0.00
N GLY A 52 14.58 -3.11 -1.02
CA GLY A 52 15.59 -4.17 -1.08
C GLY A 52 15.14 -5.48 -1.75
N TYR A 53 13.90 -5.56 -2.23
CA TYR A 53 13.38 -6.70 -2.99
C TYR A 53 13.48 -6.48 -4.52
N ASP A 54 14.49 -5.77 -5.02
CA ASP A 54 14.64 -5.47 -6.45
C ASP A 54 14.65 -6.70 -7.36
N ALA A 55 15.07 -7.86 -6.84
CA ALA A 55 15.03 -9.14 -7.54
C ALA A 55 13.61 -9.58 -7.96
N VAL A 56 12.54 -9.09 -7.30
CA VAL A 56 11.16 -9.45 -7.67
C VAL A 56 10.56 -8.55 -8.75
N SER A 57 11.24 -7.45 -9.12
CA SER A 57 10.70 -6.46 -10.06
C SER A 57 10.37 -7.07 -11.43
N SER A 58 11.23 -7.95 -11.93
CA SER A 58 11.04 -8.59 -13.24
C SER A 58 9.78 -9.45 -13.29
N VAL A 59 9.63 -10.36 -12.32
CA VAL A 59 8.47 -11.26 -12.25
C VAL A 59 7.15 -10.50 -11.97
N ASP A 60 7.18 -9.44 -11.16
CA ASP A 60 6.01 -8.58 -10.91
C ASP A 60 5.53 -7.86 -12.19
N VAL A 61 6.48 -7.28 -12.94
CA VAL A 61 6.18 -6.60 -14.21
C VAL A 61 5.67 -7.59 -15.26
N GLU A 62 6.29 -8.75 -15.42
CA GLU A 62 5.87 -9.78 -16.38
C GLU A 62 4.45 -10.28 -16.08
N ALA A 63 4.14 -10.55 -14.81
CA ALA A 63 2.82 -10.98 -14.38
C ALA A 63 1.77 -9.88 -14.62
N SER A 64 2.10 -8.63 -14.30
CA SER A 64 1.22 -7.47 -14.52
C SER A 64 0.93 -7.25 -16.02
N LEU A 65 1.94 -7.41 -16.89
CA LEU A 65 1.74 -7.35 -18.34
C LEU A 65 0.84 -8.47 -18.85
N SER A 66 1.06 -9.71 -18.40
CA SER A 66 0.20 -10.85 -18.74
C SER A 66 -1.25 -10.63 -18.29
N PHE A 67 -1.45 -10.04 -17.11
CA PHE A 67 -2.77 -9.66 -16.63
C PHE A 67 -3.42 -8.58 -17.53
N LEU A 68 -2.70 -7.52 -17.86
CA LEU A 68 -3.18 -6.46 -18.74
C LEU A 68 -3.56 -6.99 -20.12
N ASP A 69 -2.79 -7.90 -20.69
CA ASP A 69 -3.08 -8.48 -22.01
C ASP A 69 -4.37 -9.32 -21.99
N LYS A 70 -4.64 -10.03 -20.90
CA LYS A 70 -5.94 -10.70 -20.70
C LYS A 70 -7.07 -9.70 -20.66
N ILE A 71 -6.94 -8.60 -19.90
CA ILE A 71 -7.97 -7.55 -19.83
C ILE A 71 -8.22 -6.90 -21.20
N LYS A 72 -7.17 -6.60 -21.97
CA LYS A 72 -7.29 -6.03 -23.32
C LYS A 72 -7.99 -6.97 -24.31
N SER A 73 -7.88 -8.28 -24.07
CA SER A 73 -8.54 -9.31 -24.90
C SER A 73 -10.01 -9.50 -24.56
N LEU A 74 -10.49 -8.96 -23.44
CA LEU A 74 -11.90 -9.05 -23.08
C LEU A 74 -12.76 -8.31 -24.10
N PRO A 75 -13.94 -8.85 -24.45
CA PRO A 75 -14.88 -8.12 -25.29
C PRO A 75 -15.25 -6.80 -24.60
N LYS A 76 -15.38 -5.73 -25.39
CA LYS A 76 -15.94 -4.47 -24.88
C LYS A 76 -17.29 -4.79 -24.24
N TRP A 77 -17.43 -4.40 -22.97
CA TRP A 77 -18.68 -4.53 -22.26
C TRP A 77 -19.77 -3.80 -23.07
N LYS A 78 -20.86 -4.50 -23.40
CA LYS A 78 -22.00 -3.96 -24.14
C LYS A 78 -22.95 -3.25 -23.19
#